data_AF-A0A0N1AV74-F1
#
_entry.id   AF-A0A0N1AV74-F1
#
_cell.length_a   1.000
_cell.length_b   1.000
_cell.length_c   1.000
_cell.angle_alpha   90.00
_cell.angle_beta   90.00
_cell.angle_gamma   90.00
#
_symmetry.space_group_name_H-M   'P 1'
#
loop_
_entity.id
_entity.type
_entity.pdbx_description
1 polymer ?
#
loop_
_entity_poly.entity_id
_entity_poly.type
_entity_poly.pdbx_seq_one_letter_code
_entity_poly.pdbx_strand_id
1 'polypeptide(L)' 'MTIELDITPDLAARIDALAARAGVSRSRIIQDALEQGHSIAWQEHFIGKVKAAIEAADRGDFASEAEIDRVLNKYRPG' A
#
# COMPACT_ATOMS: atom_id res chain seq x y z
N MET A 1 18.08 1.12 -16.60
CA MET A 1 17.02 2.08 -16.96
C MET A 1 17.15 3.27 -16.03
N THR A 2 17.09 4.49 -16.55
CA THR A 2 17.13 5.72 -15.74
C THR A 2 15.72 6.28 -15.68
N ILE A 3 15.28 6.66 -14.48
CA ILE A 3 13.99 7.30 -14.24
C ILE A 3 14.23 8.64 -13.55
N GLU A 4 13.55 9.68 -14.00
CA GLU A 4 13.48 10.97 -13.31
C GLU A 4 12.18 11.01 -12.51
N LEU A 5 12.27 11.43 -11.25
CA LEU A 5 11.15 11.48 -10.31
C LEU A 5 11.07 12.87 -9.71
N ASP A 6 9.94 13.55 -9.91
CA ASP A 6 9.63 14.77 -9.19
C ASP A 6 9.15 14.43 -7.78
N ILE A 7 9.93 14.82 -6.79
CA ILE A 7 9.60 14.67 -5.37
C ILE A 7 9.70 16.01 -4.66
N THR A 8 8.94 16.17 -3.58
CA THR A 8 8.98 17.40 -2.79
C THR A 8 10.35 17.58 -2.13
N PRO A 9 10.80 18.82 -1.88
CA PRO A 9 12.05 19.08 -1.16
C PRO A 9 12.09 18.44 0.23
N ASP A 10 10.95 18.37 0.92
CA ASP A 10 10.82 17.69 2.22
C ASP A 10 11.11 16.19 2.11
N LEU A 11 10.52 15.51 1.11
CA LEU A 11 10.76 14.08 0.91
C LEU A 11 12.23 13.82 0.56
N ALA A 12 12.83 14.65 -0.29
CA ALA A 12 14.26 14.55 -0.61
C ALA A 12 15.14 14.66 0.65
N ALA A 13 14.88 15.65 1.51
CA ALA A 13 15.63 15.85 2.76
C ALA A 13 15.49 14.64 3.72
N ARG A 14 14.30 14.03 3.79
CA ARG A 14 14.06 12.83 4.60
C ARG A 14 14.82 11.61 4.07
N ILE A 15 14.85 11.41 2.75
CA ILE A 15 15.62 10.33 2.12
C ILE A 15 17.12 10.53 2.41
N ASP A 16 17.62 11.76 2.34
CA ASP A 16 19.03 12.06 2.63
C ASP A 16 19.41 11.74 4.06
N ALA A 17 18.58 12.16 5.02
CA ALA A 17 18.78 11.85 6.42
C ALA A 17 18.77 10.34 6.68
N LEU A 18 17.89 9.60 5.99
CA LEU A 18 17.81 8.15 6.12
C LEU A 18 19.03 7.44 5.51
N ALA A 19 19.43 7.86 4.30
CA ALA A 19 20.62 7.35 3.61
C ALA A 19 21.88 7.53 4.47
N ALA A 20 22.07 8.73 5.06
CA ALA A 20 23.18 9.01 5.95
C ALA A 20 23.18 8.12 7.21
N ARG A 21 22.01 7.89 7.82
CA ARG A 21 21.87 7.02 9.00
C ARG A 21 22.12 5.54 8.69
N ALA A 22 21.66 5.09 7.52
CA ALA A 22 21.78 3.70 7.09
C ALA A 22 23.14 3.38 6.45
N GLY A 23 23.96 4.38 6.12
CA GLY A 23 25.25 4.20 5.45
C GLY A 23 25.13 3.73 3.99
N VAL A 24 24.01 4.04 3.33
CA VAL A 24 23.74 3.64 1.93
C VAL A 24 23.44 4.87 1.07
N SER A 25 23.41 4.70 -0.24
CA SER A 25 23.10 5.81 -1.16
C SER A 25 21.61 6.17 -1.14
N ARG A 26 21.30 7.43 -1.51
CA ARG A 26 19.93 7.89 -1.78
C ARG A 26 19.21 6.96 -2.77
N SER A 27 19.89 6.59 -3.85
CA SER A 27 19.34 5.69 -4.88
C SER A 27 19.00 4.31 -4.32
N ARG A 28 19.79 3.79 -3.36
CA ARG A 28 19.49 2.49 -2.73
C ARG A 28 18.22 2.58 -1.89
N ILE A 29 18.04 3.64 -1.10
CA ILE A 29 16.81 3.86 -0.32
C ILE A 29 15.59 3.94 -1.25
N ILE A 30 15.70 4.69 -2.35
CA ILE A 30 14.60 4.83 -3.33
C ILE A 30 14.32 3.48 -4.01
N GLN A 31 15.35 2.77 -4.44
CA GLN A 31 15.20 1.46 -5.08
C GLN A 31 14.54 0.46 -4.13
N ASP A 32 15.02 0.36 -2.88
CA ASP A 32 14.44 -0.52 -1.87
C ASP A 32 12.98 -0.14 -1.58
N ALA A 33 12.65 1.16 -1.53
CA ALA A 33 11.27 1.60 -1.34
C ALA A 33 10.36 1.24 -2.53
N LEU A 34 10.87 1.27 -3.77
CA LEU A 34 10.11 0.90 -4.96
C LEU A 34 9.97 -0.62 -5.12
N GLU A 35 11.02 -1.37 -4.79
CA GLU A 35 11.04 -2.84 -4.91
C GLU A 35 10.32 -3.52 -3.73
N GLN A 36 10.49 -3.00 -2.51
CA GLN A 36 10.05 -3.63 -1.26
C GLN A 36 8.97 -2.86 -0.51
N GLY A 37 8.63 -1.63 -0.92
CA GLY A 37 7.57 -0.85 -0.29
C GLY A 37 6.18 -1.44 -0.54
N HIS A 38 5.25 -0.66 -1.08
CA HIS A 38 4.06 -1.24 -1.70
C HIS A 38 4.50 -1.92 -2.99
N SER A 39 4.91 -3.19 -2.89
CA SER A 39 5.37 -3.96 -4.05
C SER A 39 4.36 -3.83 -5.20
N ILE A 40 4.83 -3.85 -6.45
CA ILE A 40 3.95 -3.77 -7.63
C ILE A 40 2.83 -4.82 -7.53
N ALA A 41 3.17 -6.04 -7.10
CA ALA A 41 2.20 -7.09 -6.85
C ALA A 41 1.13 -6.71 -5.81
N TRP A 42 1.49 -6.01 -4.73
CA TRP A 42 0.52 -5.50 -3.76
C TRP A 42 -0.38 -4.41 -4.39
N GLN A 43 0.19 -3.50 -5.18
CA GLN A 43 -0.58 -2.43 -5.84
C GLN A 43 -1.56 -2.97 -6.87
N GLU A 44 -1.12 -3.91 -7.71
CA GLU A 44 -1.97 -4.62 -8.67
C GLU A 44 -3.10 -5.35 -7.96
N HIS A 45 -2.76 -6.08 -6.88
CA HIS A 45 -3.76 -6.77 -6.07
C HIS A 45 -4.76 -5.80 -5.44
N PHE A 46 -4.28 -4.69 -4.86
CA PHE A 46 -5.12 -3.67 -4.24
C PHE A 46 -6.09 -3.05 -5.25
N ILE A 47 -5.58 -2.62 -6.42
CA ILE A 47 -6.41 -2.07 -7.49
C ILE A 47 -7.45 -3.11 -7.96
N GLY A 48 -7.03 -4.37 -8.11
CA GLY A 48 -7.93 -5.47 -8.43
C GLY A 48 -9.07 -5.64 -7.43
N LYS A 49 -8.76 -5.62 -6.13
CA LYS A 49 -9.78 -5.69 -5.06
C LYS A 49 -10.73 -4.50 -5.08
N VAL A 50 -10.21 -3.28 -5.30
CA VAL A 50 -11.04 -2.07 -5.38
C VAL A 50 -12.03 -2.17 -6.54
N LYS A 51 -11.56 -2.57 -7.73
CA LYS A 51 -12.44 -2.76 -8.89
C LYS A 51 -13.54 -3.80 -8.62
N ALA A 52 -13.16 -4.97 -8.09
CA ALA A 52 -14.13 -6.01 -7.75
C ALA A 52 -15.16 -5.56 -6.70
N ALA A 53 -14.73 -4.76 -5.72
CA ALA A 53 -15.63 -4.20 -4.71
C ALA A 53 -16.62 -3.18 -5.30
N ILE A 54 -16.16 -2.33 -6.23
CA ILE A 54 -17.03 -1.39 -6.95
C ILE A 54 -18.09 -2.17 -7.76
N GLU A 55 -17.67 -3.18 -8.52
CA GLU A 55 -18.59 -4.01 -9.31
C GLU A 55 -19.62 -4.75 -8.44
N ALA A 56 -19.22 -5.25 -7.27
CA ALA A 56 -20.13 -5.86 -6.31
C ALA A 56 -21.13 -4.84 -5.75
N ALA A 57 -20.66 -3.64 -5.39
CA ALA A 57 -21.52 -2.56 -4.90
C ALA A 57 -22.54 -2.12 -5.95
N ASP A 58 -22.14 -1.99 -7.22
CA ASP A 58 -23.03 -1.64 -8.34
C ASP A 58 -24.14 -2.67 -8.54
N ARG A 59 -23.90 -3.94 -8.19
CA ARG A 59 -24.92 -5.01 -8.21
C ARG A 59 -25.72 -5.12 -6.92
N GLY A 60 -25.39 -4.35 -5.89
CA GLY A 60 -25.97 -4.48 -4.56
C GLY A 60 -25.51 -5.72 -3.78
N ASP A 61 -24.42 -6.38 -4.21
CA ASP A 61 -23.80 -7.53 -3.56
C ASP A 61 -23.00 -7.09 -2.31
N PHE A 62 -23.66 -6.40 -1.39
CA PHE A 62 -23.10 -6.08 -0.08
C PHE A 62 -23.20 -7.28 0.86
N ALA A 63 -22.33 -7.31 1.87
CA ALA A 63 -22.40 -8.32 2.92
C ALA A 63 -23.77 -8.26 3.61
N SER A 64 -24.35 -9.43 3.84
CA SER A 64 -25.56 -9.58 4.65
C SER A 64 -25.27 -9.32 6.14
N GLU A 65 -26.31 -8.99 6.91
CA GLU A 65 -26.20 -8.80 8.36
C GLU A 65 -25.56 -10.01 9.06
N ALA A 66 -25.94 -11.23 8.65
CA ALA A 66 -25.38 -12.46 9.20
C ALA A 66 -23.87 -12.62 8.94
N GLU A 67 -23.38 -12.15 7.79
CA GLU A 67 -21.94 -12.15 7.48
C GLU A 67 -21.19 -11.10 8.30
N ILE A 68 -21.77 -9.92 8.48
CA ILE A 68 -21.23 -8.87 9.34
C ILE A 68 -21.12 -9.37 10.78
N ASP A 69 -22.20 -9.95 11.32
CA ASP A 69 -22.25 -10.49 12.69
C ASP A 69 -21.21 -11.60 12.89
N ARG A 70 -21.00 -12.47 11.90
CA ARG A 70 -19.97 -13.51 11.95
C ARG A 70 -18.58 -12.91 12.09
N VAL A 71 -18.26 -11.86 11.33
CA VAL A 71 -16.95 -11.19 11.41
C VAL A 71 -16.78 -10.47 12.74
N LEU A 72 -17.79 -9.74 13.21
CA LEU A 72 -17.74 -9.03 14.49
C LEU A 72 -17.54 -9.99 15.66
N ASN A 73 -18.25 -11.11 15.66
CA ASN A 73 -18.15 -12.11 16.73
C ASN A 73 -16.81 -12.87 16.71
N LYS A 74 -16.13 -12.99 15.56
CA LYS A 74 -14.80 -13.61 15.48
C LYS A 74 -13.75 -12.91 16.35
N TYR A 75 -13.87 -11.59 16.53
CA TYR A 75 -12.89 -10.79 17.26
C TYR A 75 -13.36 -10.35 18.66
N ARG A 76 -14.53 -10.83 19.09
CA ARG A 76 -15.06 -10.49 20.41
C ARG A 76 -14.24 -11.22 21.48
N PRO A 77 -13.66 -10.52 22.46
CA PRO A 77 -13.09 -11.17 23.63
C PRO A 77 -14.20 -11.93 24.35
N GLY A 78 -13.93 -13.19 24.73
CA GLY A 78 -14.83 -14.01 25.53
C GLY A 78 -15.01 -13.50 26.94
#